data_AF-A0A7D4G0F9-F1
#
_entry.id   AF-A0A7D4G0F9-F1
#
_cell.length_a   1.000
_cell.length_b   1.000
_cell.length_c   1.000
_cell.angle_alpha   90.00
_cell.angle_beta   90.00
_cell.angle_gamma   90.00
#
_symmetry.space_group_name_H-M   'P 1'
#
loop_
_entity.id
_entity.type
_entity.pdbx_description
1 polymer ?
#
loop_
_entity_poly.entity_id
_entity_poly.type
_entity_poly.pdbx_seq_one_letter_code
_entity_poly.pdbx_strand_id
1 'polypeptide(L)'
;MRNIFKYIPMVTLGQILGTVVGFPLLIFLINQFYYSNKYNDDAEQYCEDYMNNSYNIEISMPEEKSQYYLENQDDEFRMSETFITKMDKNYFSNPRAVYIPFYSVEYKKYFNIMYFLGSKDLWWPYGMKVFLTVNKDDMNNPAYGTKENPVPVLKDIGVDESIRDNDQDYDKAYMDSFYRENVIRYLKYKMPKSEFKRRFKNKE
;
A
#
# COMPACT_ATOMS: atom_id res chain seq x y z
N MET A 1 46.91 36.39 0.89
CA MET A 1 45.93 35.42 1.41
C MET A 1 46.67 34.39 2.26
N ARG A 2 46.41 34.34 3.58
CA ARG A 2 47.01 33.34 4.48
C ARG A 2 46.52 31.95 4.06
N ASN A 3 47.42 30.99 3.89
CA ASN A 3 47.12 29.66 3.38
C ASN A 3 46.44 28.82 4.48
N ILE A 4 45.12 28.95 4.59
CA ILE A 4 44.29 28.37 5.67
C ILE A 4 44.45 26.84 5.76
N PHE A 5 44.75 26.21 4.63
CA PHE A 5 45.03 24.77 4.52
C PHE A 5 46.25 24.28 5.32
N LYS A 6 47.17 25.16 5.75
CA LYS A 6 48.33 24.77 6.55
C LYS A 6 47.98 24.45 8.02
N TYR A 7 46.79 24.87 8.49
CA TYR A 7 46.36 24.75 9.89
C TYR A 7 45.23 23.74 10.11
N ILE A 8 44.68 23.17 9.05
CA ILE A 8 43.62 22.16 9.14
C ILE A 8 44.30 20.79 8.93
N PRO A 9 44.24 19.87 9.90
CA PRO A 9 44.79 18.53 9.73
C PRO A 9 44.19 17.88 8.48
N MET A 10 45.01 17.16 7.70
CA MET A 10 44.56 16.46 6.48
C MET A 10 43.37 15.52 6.76
N VAL A 11 43.36 14.93 7.95
CA VAL A 11 42.24 14.12 8.46
C VAL A 11 40.96 14.94 8.57
N THR A 12 41.02 16.16 9.10
CA THR A 12 39.87 17.07 9.22
C THR A 12 39.37 17.53 7.86
N LEU A 13 40.25 17.81 6.89
CA LEU A 13 39.85 18.09 5.51
C LEU A 13 39.14 16.89 4.87
N GLY A 14 39.67 15.68 5.07
CA GLY A 14 39.04 14.44 4.61
C GLY A 14 37.66 14.23 5.21
N GLN A 15 37.48 14.50 6.50
CA GLN A 15 36.18 14.42 7.19
C GLN A 15 35.17 15.45 6.63
N ILE A 16 35.60 16.69 6.39
CA ILE A 16 34.73 17.74 5.81
C ILE A 16 34.31 17.33 4.39
N LEU A 17 35.25 16.91 3.54
CA LEU A 17 34.94 16.48 2.17
C LEU A 17 34.04 15.24 2.14
N GLY A 18 34.33 14.24 2.98
CA GLY A 18 33.50 13.05 3.10
C GLY A 18 32.06 13.36 3.54
N THR A 19 31.89 14.28 4.50
CA THR A 19 30.56 14.62 5.04
C THR A 19 29.78 15.57 4.14
N VAL A 20 30.44 16.58 3.55
CA VAL A 20 29.77 17.62 2.74
C VAL A 20 29.56 17.18 1.30
N VAL A 21 30.44 16.34 0.75
CA VAL A 21 30.38 15.90 -0.66
C VAL A 21 30.08 14.41 -0.75
N GLY A 22 30.87 13.57 -0.09
CA GLY A 22 30.76 12.12 -0.19
C GLY A 22 29.39 11.59 0.22
N PHE A 23 28.91 11.98 1.41
CA PHE A 23 27.65 11.50 1.96
C PHE A 23 26.42 11.99 1.18
N PRO A 24 26.28 13.29 0.82
CA PRO A 24 25.18 13.73 -0.05
C PRO A 24 25.19 13.07 -1.42
N LEU A 25 26.37 12.85 -2.02
CA LEU A 25 26.50 12.13 -3.28
C LEU A 25 26.02 10.69 -3.14
N LEU A 26 26.37 9.99 -2.05
CA LEU A 26 25.87 8.64 -1.78
C LEU A 26 24.34 8.61 -1.68
N ILE A 27 23.73 9.55 -0.94
CA ILE A 27 22.26 9.65 -0.85
C ILE A 27 21.65 9.89 -2.25
N PHE A 28 22.24 10.79 -3.03
CA PHE A 28 21.80 11.07 -4.39
C PHE A 28 21.83 9.80 -5.26
N LEU A 29 22.92 9.03 -5.22
CA LEU A 29 23.05 7.78 -5.97
C LEU A 29 22.03 6.73 -5.51
N ILE A 30 21.80 6.58 -4.20
CA ILE A 30 20.78 5.66 -3.67
C ILE A 30 19.39 6.07 -4.17
N ASN A 31 19.05 7.36 -4.15
CA ASN A 31 17.79 7.86 -4.68
C ASN A 31 17.65 7.60 -6.18
N GLN A 32 18.72 7.87 -6.94
CA GLN A 32 18.72 7.79 -8.39
C GLN A 32 18.70 6.36 -8.94
N PHE A 33 19.31 5.39 -8.26
CA PHE A 33 19.43 4.03 -8.77
C PHE A 33 18.51 3.03 -8.08
N TYR A 34 18.34 3.15 -6.76
CA TYR A 34 17.52 2.22 -5.99
C TYR A 34 16.06 2.68 -5.92
N TYR A 35 15.80 3.87 -5.37
CA TYR A 35 14.43 4.32 -5.10
C TYR A 35 13.64 4.66 -6.37
N SER A 36 14.29 5.25 -7.37
CA SER A 36 13.71 5.49 -8.70
C SER A 36 13.23 4.22 -9.41
N ASN A 37 13.73 3.06 -9.02
CA ASN A 37 13.39 1.76 -9.58
C ASN A 37 12.83 0.81 -8.53
N LYS A 38 12.41 1.31 -7.37
CA LYS A 38 11.95 0.44 -6.27
C LYS A 38 10.52 -0.07 -6.51
N TYR A 39 9.67 0.74 -7.13
CA TYR A 39 8.23 0.49 -7.29
C TYR A 39 7.82 0.32 -8.75
N ASN A 40 6.55 -0.01 -9.00
CA ASN A 40 6.01 -0.14 -10.36
C ASN A 40 5.56 1.24 -10.85
N ASP A 41 6.48 2.04 -11.38
CA ASP A 41 6.21 3.45 -11.69
C ASP A 41 5.21 3.68 -12.83
N ASP A 42 4.99 2.67 -13.68
CA ASP A 42 3.99 2.68 -14.74
C ASP A 42 2.64 2.06 -14.34
N ALA A 43 2.42 1.81 -13.04
CA ALA A 43 1.18 1.24 -12.51
C ALA A 43 -0.10 1.96 -12.95
N GLU A 44 -0.07 3.28 -13.11
CA GLU A 44 -1.25 4.05 -13.49
C GLU A 44 -1.81 3.64 -14.85
N GLN A 45 -0.96 3.21 -15.79
CA GLN A 45 -1.37 2.78 -17.13
C GLN A 45 -2.27 1.54 -17.12
N TYR A 46 -2.17 0.71 -16.08
CA TYR A 46 -2.89 -0.55 -15.95
C TYR A 46 -4.05 -0.48 -14.94
N CYS A 47 -4.36 0.73 -14.44
CA CYS A 47 -5.42 0.93 -13.46
C CYS A 47 -6.78 0.51 -14.02
N GLU A 48 -7.10 0.95 -15.24
CA GLU A 48 -8.39 0.64 -15.88
C GLU A 48 -8.56 -0.87 -16.13
N ASP A 49 -7.51 -1.54 -16.62
CA ASP A 49 -7.51 -2.99 -16.82
C ASP A 49 -7.78 -3.75 -15.51
N TYR A 50 -7.14 -3.33 -14.42
CA TYR A 50 -7.36 -3.93 -13.11
C TYR A 50 -8.80 -3.71 -12.62
N MET A 51 -9.32 -2.49 -12.74
CA MET A 51 -10.68 -2.14 -12.33
C MET A 51 -11.73 -2.88 -13.14
N ASN A 52 -11.55 -2.97 -14.47
CA ASN A 52 -12.44 -3.70 -15.39
C ASN A 52 -12.42 -5.21 -15.12
N ASN A 53 -11.31 -5.75 -14.62
CA ASN A 53 -11.22 -7.14 -14.18
C ASN A 53 -11.64 -7.37 -12.72
N SER A 54 -12.31 -6.39 -12.09
CA SER A 54 -12.79 -6.49 -10.71
C SER A 54 -14.31 -6.61 -10.65
N TYR A 55 -14.82 -7.13 -9.53
CA TYR A 55 -16.24 -7.33 -9.28
C TYR A 55 -16.53 -7.25 -7.79
N ASN A 56 -17.80 -7.05 -7.44
CA ASN A 56 -18.23 -6.99 -6.05
C ASN A 56 -18.60 -8.37 -5.54
N ILE A 57 -18.19 -8.67 -4.33
CA ILE A 57 -18.69 -9.79 -3.52
C ILE A 57 -19.37 -9.23 -2.27
N GLU A 58 -20.44 -9.87 -1.84
CA GLU A 58 -21.05 -9.59 -0.54
C GLU A 58 -20.37 -10.46 0.53
N ILE A 59 -20.00 -9.86 1.66
CA ILE A 59 -19.40 -10.54 2.80
C ILE A 59 -20.04 -10.02 4.09
N SER A 60 -20.31 -10.93 5.03
CA SER A 60 -20.55 -10.58 6.43
C SER A 60 -19.20 -10.50 7.15
N MET A 61 -18.86 -9.30 7.63
CA MET A 61 -17.61 -9.06 8.34
C MET A 61 -17.65 -9.75 9.72
N PRO A 62 -16.51 -10.26 10.22
CA PRO A 62 -16.47 -10.80 11.57
C PRO A 62 -16.79 -9.74 12.63
N GLU A 63 -17.21 -10.18 13.81
CA GLU A 63 -17.30 -9.32 14.99
C GLU A 63 -15.92 -8.84 15.45
N GLU A 64 -15.82 -7.64 16.05
CA GLU A 64 -14.56 -7.01 16.44
C GLU A 64 -13.61 -7.95 17.19
N LYS A 65 -14.12 -8.73 18.15
CA LYS A 65 -13.34 -9.65 19.00
C LYS A 65 -13.20 -11.06 18.42
N SER A 66 -13.58 -11.24 17.17
CA SER A 66 -13.53 -12.54 16.50
C SER A 66 -12.09 -12.95 16.22
N GLN A 67 -11.81 -14.24 16.40
CA GLN A 67 -10.56 -14.85 15.94
C GLN A 67 -10.37 -14.75 14.42
N TYR A 68 -11.40 -14.39 13.64
CA TYR A 68 -11.27 -14.25 12.20
C TYR A 68 -10.59 -12.95 11.75
N TYR A 69 -10.42 -11.96 12.64
CA TYR A 69 -9.50 -10.84 12.38
C TYR A 69 -8.07 -11.25 12.71
N LEU A 70 -7.15 -10.99 11.78
CA LEU A 70 -5.75 -11.41 11.98
C LEU A 70 -5.07 -10.66 13.12
N GLU A 71 -5.44 -9.41 13.36
CA GLU A 71 -4.95 -8.60 14.49
C GLU A 71 -5.24 -9.26 15.85
N ASN A 72 -6.38 -9.96 15.98
CA ASN A 72 -6.75 -10.66 17.22
C ASN A 72 -6.03 -12.00 17.40
N GLN A 73 -5.38 -12.51 16.37
CA GLN A 73 -4.62 -13.77 16.44
C GLN A 73 -3.14 -13.54 16.71
N ASP A 74 -2.62 -12.38 16.33
CA ASP A 74 -1.20 -12.09 16.26
C ASP A 74 -0.97 -10.59 16.43
N ASP A 75 -0.48 -10.20 17.62
CA ASP A 75 -0.17 -8.82 17.97
C ASP A 75 0.94 -8.22 17.07
N GLU A 76 1.74 -9.05 16.39
CA GLU A 76 2.76 -8.60 15.44
C GLU A 76 2.21 -8.41 14.02
N PHE A 77 0.93 -8.71 13.79
CA PHE A 77 0.34 -8.55 12.47
C PHE A 77 0.40 -7.09 12.02
N ARG A 78 0.98 -6.87 10.84
CA ARG A 78 1.22 -5.52 10.34
C ARG A 78 -0.08 -4.88 9.85
N MET A 79 -0.64 -3.98 10.66
CA MET A 79 -1.87 -3.22 10.35
C MET A 79 -1.63 -1.98 9.49
N SER A 80 -0.36 -1.57 9.30
CA SER A 80 -0.03 -0.48 8.39
C SER A 80 1.39 -0.57 7.84
N GLU A 81 1.58 0.00 6.65
CA GLU A 81 2.85 0.01 5.95
C GLU A 81 3.16 1.39 5.38
N THR A 82 4.42 1.84 5.51
CA THR A 82 4.92 3.06 4.88
C THR A 82 5.89 2.70 3.77
N PHE A 83 5.63 3.23 2.57
CA PHE A 83 6.39 2.94 1.37
C PHE A 83 7.45 4.02 1.16
N ILE A 84 8.67 3.76 1.63
CA ILE A 84 9.76 4.73 1.48
C ILE A 84 10.09 4.91 -0.01
N THR A 85 9.92 6.14 -0.50
CA THR A 85 10.11 6.55 -1.90
C THR A 85 11.44 7.26 -2.14
N LYS A 86 12.10 7.73 -1.09
CA LYS A 86 13.45 8.33 -1.17
C LYS A 86 14.15 8.39 0.18
N MET A 87 15.48 8.40 0.09
CA MET A 87 16.50 8.91 0.99
C MET A 87 16.30 10.36 1.42
N ASP A 88 15.37 10.68 2.32
CA ASP A 88 15.25 12.03 2.86
C ASP A 88 14.87 12.10 4.36
N LYS A 89 14.77 13.32 4.89
CA LYS A 89 14.44 13.57 6.30
C LYS A 89 12.94 13.54 6.60
N ASN A 90 12.08 13.39 5.59
CA ASN A 90 10.63 13.54 5.73
C ASN A 90 9.90 12.20 5.58
N TYR A 91 10.01 11.36 6.60
CA TYR A 91 9.36 10.05 6.65
C TYR A 91 7.85 10.13 6.39
N PHE A 92 7.18 11.16 6.93
CA PHE A 92 5.73 11.35 6.84
C PHE A 92 5.24 11.76 5.44
N SER A 93 6.13 12.16 4.54
CA SER A 93 5.78 12.42 3.14
C SER A 93 5.61 11.14 2.31
N ASN A 94 6.03 9.98 2.85
CA ASN A 94 5.91 8.72 2.14
C ASN A 94 4.46 8.23 2.11
N PRO A 95 4.02 7.60 1.00
CA PRO A 95 2.75 6.90 0.94
C PRO A 95 2.64 5.89 2.08
N ARG A 96 1.44 5.80 2.67
CA ARG A 96 1.11 4.84 3.72
C ARG A 96 -0.11 4.05 3.30
N ALA A 97 -0.17 2.79 3.69
CA ALA A 97 -1.38 1.98 3.67
C ALA A 97 -1.76 1.56 5.08
N VAL A 98 -3.07 1.45 5.33
CA VAL A 98 -3.67 0.80 6.49
C VAL A 98 -4.43 -0.42 6.01
N TYR A 99 -4.46 -1.47 6.84
CA TYR A 99 -4.92 -2.80 6.47
C TYR A 99 -6.01 -3.27 7.43
N ILE A 100 -7.04 -3.92 6.89
CA ILE A 100 -8.06 -4.65 7.65
C ILE A 100 -8.03 -6.11 7.19
N PRO A 101 -7.14 -6.93 7.78
CA PRO A 101 -6.99 -8.33 7.44
C PRO A 101 -8.02 -9.21 8.16
N PHE A 102 -8.74 -10.05 7.43
CA PHE A 102 -9.70 -10.95 8.03
C PHE A 102 -9.90 -12.23 7.21
N TYR A 103 -10.39 -13.27 7.86
CA TYR A 103 -10.81 -14.51 7.23
C TYR A 103 -12.31 -14.50 6.96
N SER A 104 -12.70 -14.73 5.72
CA SER A 104 -14.11 -14.98 5.38
C SER A 104 -14.39 -16.47 5.44
N VAL A 105 -15.34 -16.85 6.31
CA VAL A 105 -15.82 -18.23 6.42
C VAL A 105 -16.55 -18.67 5.14
N GLU A 106 -17.29 -17.76 4.51
CA GLU A 106 -18.08 -18.01 3.30
C GLU A 106 -17.18 -18.35 2.10
N TYR A 107 -16.15 -17.54 1.86
CA TYR A 107 -15.24 -17.72 0.73
C TYR A 107 -14.03 -18.61 1.06
N LYS A 108 -13.86 -19.00 2.33
CA LYS A 108 -12.72 -19.76 2.84
C LYS A 108 -11.36 -19.17 2.43
N LYS A 109 -11.27 -17.84 2.46
CA LYS A 109 -10.12 -17.06 2.04
C LYS A 109 -9.87 -15.92 3.03
N TYR A 110 -8.61 -15.57 3.20
CA TYR A 110 -8.22 -14.33 3.85
C TYR A 110 -8.33 -13.17 2.87
N PHE A 111 -8.87 -12.05 3.34
CA PHE A 111 -8.98 -10.78 2.63
C PHE A 111 -8.23 -9.71 3.41
N ASN A 112 -7.82 -8.66 2.72
CA ASN A 112 -7.24 -7.49 3.36
C ASN A 112 -7.78 -6.22 2.69
N ILE A 113 -8.60 -5.47 3.41
CA ILE A 113 -9.06 -4.16 2.96
C ILE A 113 -7.93 -3.17 3.13
N MET A 114 -7.48 -2.58 2.02
CA MET A 114 -6.31 -1.71 2.00
C MET A 114 -6.71 -0.28 1.67
N TYR A 115 -6.34 0.63 2.55
CA TYR A 115 -6.56 2.06 2.39
C TYR A 115 -5.23 2.77 2.24
N PHE A 116 -4.97 3.31 1.06
CA PHE A 116 -3.78 4.10 0.77
C PHE A 116 -4.03 5.62 0.85
N LEU A 117 -5.30 6.02 0.89
CA LEU A 117 -5.78 7.38 1.05
C LEU A 117 -6.82 7.42 2.18
N GLY A 118 -6.96 8.57 2.84
CA GLY A 118 -8.09 8.81 3.74
C GLY A 118 -8.16 7.90 4.96
N SER A 119 -7.03 7.57 5.62
CA SER A 119 -7.05 6.72 6.84
C SER A 119 -7.88 7.28 8.00
N LYS A 120 -8.28 8.55 7.91
CA LYS A 120 -9.16 9.27 8.83
C LYS A 120 -10.65 9.02 8.54
N ASP A 121 -10.95 8.51 7.35
CA ASP A 121 -12.27 8.13 6.85
C ASP A 121 -12.47 6.59 6.94
N LEU A 122 -11.52 5.92 7.60
CA LEU A 122 -11.45 4.47 7.72
C LEU A 122 -12.29 4.05 8.93
N TRP A 123 -13.34 3.30 8.65
CA TRP A 123 -14.15 2.61 9.64
C TRP A 123 -13.88 1.11 9.53
N TRP A 124 -13.78 0.42 10.67
CA TRP A 124 -13.79 -1.03 10.66
C TRP A 124 -15.25 -1.51 10.62
N PRO A 125 -15.71 -2.16 9.55
CA PRO A 125 -17.09 -2.57 9.42
C PRO A 125 -17.38 -3.86 10.22
N TYR A 126 -17.11 -3.85 11.53
CA TYR A 126 -17.27 -5.01 12.41
C TYR A 126 -18.72 -5.51 12.45
N GLY A 127 -18.94 -6.80 12.19
CA GLY A 127 -20.27 -7.41 12.20
C GLY A 127 -21.20 -6.93 11.07
N MET A 128 -20.76 -6.02 10.21
CA MET A 128 -21.57 -5.44 9.15
C MET A 128 -21.54 -6.29 7.87
N LYS A 129 -22.56 -6.13 7.03
CA LYS A 129 -22.52 -6.64 5.66
C LYS A 129 -21.94 -5.60 4.72
N VAL A 130 -20.99 -6.02 3.90
CA VAL A 130 -20.25 -5.13 2.99
C VAL A 130 -20.13 -5.74 1.59
N PHE A 131 -20.18 -4.88 0.59
CA PHE A 131 -19.70 -5.17 -0.75
C PHE A 131 -18.20 -4.87 -0.84
N LEU A 132 -17.40 -5.89 -1.13
CA LEU A 132 -15.97 -5.75 -1.37
C LEU A 132 -15.69 -5.85 -2.86
N THR A 133 -14.95 -4.89 -3.41
CA THR A 133 -14.46 -4.98 -4.80
C THR A 133 -13.13 -5.73 -4.84
N VAL A 134 -13.17 -6.92 -5.43
CA VAL A 134 -12.04 -7.85 -5.57
C VAL A 134 -11.70 -8.06 -7.04
N ASN A 135 -10.42 -8.33 -7.31
CA ASN A 135 -9.97 -8.64 -8.67
C ASN A 135 -10.15 -10.13 -8.98
N LYS A 136 -10.61 -10.47 -10.19
CA LYS A 136 -10.82 -11.86 -10.63
C LYS A 136 -9.54 -12.70 -10.61
N ASP A 137 -8.41 -12.11 -10.99
CA ASP A 137 -7.14 -12.84 -11.03
C ASP A 137 -6.66 -13.16 -9.60
N ASP A 138 -6.88 -12.26 -8.64
CA ASP A 138 -6.55 -12.50 -7.22
C ASP A 138 -7.44 -13.58 -6.62
N MET A 139 -8.74 -13.56 -6.92
CA MET A 139 -9.69 -14.54 -6.41
C MET A 139 -9.41 -15.95 -6.91
N ASN A 140 -9.04 -16.09 -8.18
CA ASN A 140 -8.80 -17.38 -8.84
C ASN A 140 -7.37 -17.92 -8.64
N ASN A 141 -6.43 -17.10 -8.18
CA ASN A 141 -5.06 -17.52 -7.96
C ASN A 141 -4.90 -18.24 -6.61
N PRO A 142 -4.45 -19.50 -6.57
CA PRO A 142 -4.25 -20.24 -5.31
C PRO A 142 -3.15 -19.65 -4.42
N ALA A 143 -2.27 -18.81 -4.95
CA ALA A 143 -1.28 -18.08 -4.15
C ALA A 143 -1.91 -16.94 -3.31
N TYR A 144 -3.17 -16.59 -3.56
CA TYR A 144 -3.92 -15.57 -2.84
C TYR A 144 -5.05 -16.17 -1.99
N GLY A 145 -5.43 -15.43 -0.94
CA GLY A 145 -6.44 -15.86 0.01
C GLY A 145 -5.87 -16.69 1.16
N THR A 146 -4.55 -16.73 1.31
CA THR A 146 -3.84 -17.31 2.46
C THR A 146 -3.61 -16.25 3.53
N LYS A 147 -3.24 -16.67 4.74
CA LYS A 147 -2.95 -15.74 5.84
C LYS A 147 -1.78 -14.80 5.49
N GLU A 148 -0.78 -15.33 4.79
CA GLU A 148 0.44 -14.62 4.38
C GLU A 148 0.23 -13.76 3.14
N ASN A 149 -0.74 -14.11 2.27
CA ASN A 149 -1.09 -13.35 1.08
C ASN A 149 -2.61 -13.26 0.91
N PRO A 150 -3.29 -12.44 1.74
CA PRO A 150 -4.72 -12.23 1.64
C PRO A 150 -5.11 -11.60 0.28
N VAL A 151 -6.35 -11.84 -0.15
CA VAL A 151 -6.91 -11.17 -1.34
C VAL A 151 -6.99 -9.66 -1.06
N PRO A 152 -6.38 -8.81 -1.90
CA PRO A 152 -6.49 -7.35 -1.77
C PRO A 152 -7.91 -6.87 -2.06
N VAL A 153 -8.43 -6.03 -1.18
CA VAL A 153 -9.70 -5.31 -1.36
C VAL A 153 -9.39 -3.83 -1.35
N LEU A 154 -9.77 -3.13 -2.42
CA LEU A 154 -9.37 -1.73 -2.67
C LEU A 154 -10.57 -0.77 -2.70
N LYS A 155 -11.77 -1.31 -2.50
CA LYS A 155 -13.02 -0.58 -2.25
C LYS A 155 -13.95 -1.47 -1.46
N ASP A 156 -14.57 -0.89 -0.44
CA ASP A 156 -15.61 -1.48 0.38
C ASP A 156 -16.77 -0.49 0.52
N ILE A 157 -18.00 -1.00 0.54
CA ILE A 157 -19.23 -0.23 0.71
C ILE A 157 -20.18 -1.05 1.58
N GLY A 158 -20.96 -0.41 2.45
CA GLY A 158 -21.97 -1.11 3.23
C GLY A 158 -23.13 -1.63 2.38
N VAL A 159 -23.78 -2.70 2.82
CA VAL A 159 -24.95 -3.27 2.14
C VAL A 159 -26.24 -2.64 2.67
N ASP A 160 -26.46 -2.80 3.98
CA ASP A 160 -27.71 -2.39 4.64
C ASP A 160 -27.62 -0.97 5.19
N GLU A 161 -26.43 -0.55 5.62
CA GLU A 161 -26.14 0.74 6.24
C GLU A 161 -24.77 1.24 5.78
N SER A 162 -24.55 2.55 5.83
CA SER A 162 -23.24 3.11 5.46
C SER A 162 -22.18 2.68 6.48
N ILE A 163 -20.99 2.38 5.96
CA ILE A 163 -19.80 2.06 6.75
C ILE A 163 -18.91 3.31 6.95
N ARG A 164 -19.48 4.51 6.84
CA ARG A 164 -18.77 5.80 6.92
C ARG A 164 -19.38 6.68 8.01
N ASP A 165 -18.60 7.66 8.45
CA ASP A 165 -19.01 8.60 9.51
C ASP A 165 -20.23 9.42 9.06
N ASN A 166 -21.27 9.48 9.91
CA ASN A 166 -22.60 10.08 9.68
C ASN A 166 -23.62 9.28 8.84
N ASP A 167 -23.51 7.95 8.77
CA ASP A 167 -24.48 7.07 8.10
C ASP A 167 -24.72 7.42 6.61
N GLN A 168 -23.78 8.13 5.98
CA GLN A 168 -23.84 8.55 4.58
C GLN A 168 -22.63 8.03 3.84
N ASP A 169 -22.89 7.18 2.84
CA ASP A 169 -21.86 6.82 1.88
C ASP A 169 -21.45 8.07 1.08
N TYR A 170 -20.16 8.14 0.76
CA TYR A 170 -19.68 9.19 -0.12
C TYR A 170 -20.35 9.09 -1.49
N ASP A 171 -20.46 10.24 -2.16
CA ASP A 171 -21.01 10.26 -3.51
C ASP A 171 -20.21 9.35 -4.46
N LYS A 172 -20.89 8.91 -5.52
CA LYS A 172 -20.32 7.96 -6.49
C LYS A 172 -19.02 8.48 -7.11
N ALA A 173 -18.90 9.77 -7.39
CA ALA A 173 -17.71 10.33 -8.03
C ALA A 173 -16.51 10.29 -7.07
N TYR A 174 -16.73 10.59 -5.79
CA TYR A 174 -15.71 10.39 -4.76
C TYR A 174 -15.30 8.92 -4.66
N MET A 175 -16.26 7.99 -4.56
CA MET A 175 -15.95 6.56 -4.42
C MET A 175 -15.22 5.96 -5.64
N ASP A 176 -15.56 6.42 -6.84
CA ASP A 176 -14.86 6.02 -8.07
C ASP A 176 -13.42 6.54 -8.08
N SER A 177 -13.21 7.79 -7.68
CA SER A 177 -11.87 8.39 -7.54
C SER A 177 -11.05 7.69 -6.44
N PHE A 178 -11.66 7.45 -5.28
CA PHE A 178 -11.07 6.71 -4.17
C PHE A 178 -10.61 5.32 -4.61
N TYR A 179 -11.46 4.58 -5.32
CA TYR A 179 -11.10 3.24 -5.80
C TYR A 179 -9.97 3.29 -6.83
N ARG A 180 -10.03 4.21 -7.81
CA ARG A 180 -8.97 4.41 -8.80
C ARG A 180 -7.62 4.66 -8.12
N GLU A 181 -7.57 5.57 -7.16
CA GLU A 181 -6.33 5.90 -6.46
C GLU A 181 -5.80 4.74 -5.59
N ASN A 182 -6.67 3.99 -4.92
CA ASN A 182 -6.26 2.79 -4.19
C ASN A 182 -5.70 1.71 -5.12
N VAL A 183 -6.29 1.52 -6.31
CA VAL A 183 -5.76 0.62 -7.34
C VAL A 183 -4.36 1.06 -7.77
N ILE A 184 -4.19 2.32 -8.15
CA ILE A 184 -2.87 2.84 -8.58
C ILE A 184 -1.83 2.61 -7.49
N ARG A 185 -2.15 2.92 -6.23
CA ARG A 185 -1.20 2.79 -5.13
C ARG A 185 -0.91 1.34 -4.76
N TYR A 186 -1.90 0.45 -4.81
CA TYR A 186 -1.70 -0.98 -4.64
C TYR A 186 -0.76 -1.53 -5.73
N LEU A 187 -1.08 -1.27 -6.99
CA LEU A 187 -0.27 -1.71 -8.13
C LEU A 187 1.16 -1.15 -8.07
N LYS A 188 1.32 0.12 -7.69
CA LYS A 188 2.62 0.78 -7.61
C LYS A 188 3.47 0.26 -6.45
N TYR A 189 2.92 0.28 -5.25
CA TYR A 189 3.70 0.17 -4.02
C TYR A 189 3.66 -1.21 -3.36
N LYS A 190 2.52 -1.91 -3.44
CA LYS A 190 2.29 -3.15 -2.70
C LYS A 190 2.43 -4.39 -3.57
N MET A 191 1.98 -4.34 -4.83
CA MET A 191 2.09 -5.47 -5.75
C MET A 191 3.56 -5.80 -6.04
N PRO A 192 4.00 -7.06 -5.88
CA PRO A 192 5.37 -7.46 -6.22
C PRO A 192 5.70 -7.17 -7.69
N LYS A 193 6.92 -6.72 -7.97
CA LYS A 193 7.34 -6.38 -9.34
C LYS A 193 7.23 -7.55 -10.33
N SER A 194 7.58 -8.74 -9.87
CA SER A 194 7.51 -9.97 -10.67
C SER A 194 6.08 -10.27 -11.10
N GLU A 195 5.14 -10.12 -10.17
CA GLU A 195 3.72 -10.27 -10.40
C GLU A 195 3.17 -9.19 -11.34
N PHE A 196 3.48 -7.93 -11.07
CA PHE A 196 3.06 -6.82 -11.90
C PHE A 196 3.50 -7.01 -13.36
N LYS A 197 4.77 -7.36 -13.59
CA LYS A 197 5.28 -7.69 -14.94
C LYS A 197 4.54 -8.86 -15.59
N ARG A 198 4.36 -9.96 -14.85
CA ARG A 198 3.65 -11.15 -15.35
C ARG A 198 2.22 -10.84 -15.78
N ARG A 199 1.50 -10.00 -15.02
CA ARG A 199 0.09 -9.68 -15.28
C ARG A 199 -0.11 -8.66 -16.40
N PHE A 200 0.78 -7.69 -16.51
CA PHE A 200 0.52 -6.48 -17.30
C PHE A 200 1.53 -6.23 -18.43
N LYS A 201 2.76 -6.74 -18.34
CA LYS A 201 3.81 -6.47 -19.34
C LYS A 201 4.14 -7.65 -20.24
N ASN A 202 3.98 -8.88 -19.74
CA ASN A 202 4.33 -10.09 -20.48
C ASN A 202 3.15 -10.67 -21.27
N LYS A 203 2.16 -9.84 -21.62
CA LYS A 203 1.00 -10.23 -22.44
C LYS A 203 1.21 -9.97 -23.94
N GLU A 204 2.41 -9.51 -24.33
CA GLU A 204 2.86 -9.43 -25.72
C GLU A 204 3.57 -10.72 -26.15
#